data_AF-A0A3L7STS5-F1
#
_entry.id   AF-A0A3L7STS5-F1
#
_cell.length_a   1.000
_cell.length_b   1.000
_cell.length_c   1.000
_cell.angle_alpha   90.00
_cell.angle_beta   90.00
_cell.angle_gamma   90.00
#
_symmetry.space_group_name_H-M   'P 1'
#
loop_
_entity.id
_entity.type
_entity.pdbx_description
1 polymer ?
#
loop_
_entity_poly.entity_id
_entity_poly.type
_entity_poly.pdbx_seq_one_letter_code
_entity_poly.pdbx_strand_id
1 'polypeptide(L)'
;THRLWTSNKGSNVASPVLHKGHLYWTHEQQGIAYCAKADTGVIVYEERLPRAGQFYASALLADGRLHYLTREGKTFVIAAQPNFRQLAVNDLSDRSIFNASPVPAKDKLLIRSDKFLYCLQAK
;
A
#
# COMPACT_ATOMS: atom_id res chain seq x y z
N THR A 1 -0.66 30.58 9.63
CA THR A 1 -1.07 29.16 9.60
C THR A 1 -0.66 28.59 8.25
N HIS A 2 0.06 27.46 8.20
CA HIS A 2 0.72 26.94 6.96
C HIS A 2 0.08 25.65 6.41
N ARG A 3 -1.22 25.45 6.61
CA ARG A 3 -1.93 24.24 6.13
C ARG A 3 -2.38 24.44 4.69
N LEU A 4 -1.87 23.62 3.76
CA LEU A 4 -2.25 23.65 2.34
C LEU A 4 -3.65 23.06 2.11
N TRP A 5 -3.92 21.87 2.65
CA TRP A 5 -5.22 21.19 2.53
C TRP A 5 -5.41 20.17 3.67
N THR A 6 -6.61 19.61 3.76
CA THR A 6 -6.97 18.51 4.68
C THR A 6 -8.01 17.62 4.01
N SER A 7 -8.07 16.34 4.39
CA SER A 7 -9.00 15.37 3.81
C SER A 7 -9.56 14.44 4.88
N ASN A 8 -10.81 14.02 4.71
CA ASN A 8 -11.44 12.99 5.54
C ASN A 8 -11.18 11.57 5.01
N LYS A 9 -10.55 11.44 3.83
CA LYS A 9 -10.13 10.16 3.24
C LYS A 9 -8.70 9.86 3.69
N GLY A 10 -8.54 9.50 4.96
CA GLY A 10 -7.25 9.16 5.55
C GLY A 10 -7.06 7.65 5.72
N SER A 11 -6.00 7.28 6.44
CA SER A 11 -5.90 5.99 7.11
C SER A 11 -5.48 6.21 8.57
N ASN A 12 -5.98 5.37 9.47
CA ASN A 12 -5.63 5.45 10.89
C ASN A 12 -4.22 4.89 11.20
N VAL A 13 -3.72 3.95 10.39
CA VAL A 13 -2.48 3.22 10.69
C VAL A 13 -1.45 3.32 9.57
N ALA A 14 -1.88 3.18 8.31
CA ALA A 14 -0.97 3.15 7.18
C ALA A 14 -0.52 4.58 6.80
N SER A 15 0.79 4.77 6.64
CA SER A 15 1.32 6.02 6.10
C SER A 15 1.27 6.04 4.56
N PRO A 16 0.99 7.21 3.95
CA PRO A 16 1.02 7.36 2.50
C PRO A 16 2.44 7.38 1.94
N VAL A 17 2.57 7.09 0.64
CA VAL A 17 3.78 7.32 -0.15
C VAL A 17 3.58 8.56 -1.02
N LEU A 18 4.58 9.45 -1.07
CA LEU A 18 4.67 10.52 -2.06
C LEU A 18 5.51 10.05 -3.26
N HIS A 19 4.94 10.08 -4.46
CA HIS A 19 5.67 9.79 -5.69
C HIS A 19 5.17 10.66 -6.84
N LYS A 20 6.10 11.33 -7.54
CA LYS A 20 5.80 12.18 -8.72
C LYS A 20 4.60 13.11 -8.54
N GLY A 21 4.57 13.85 -7.42
CA GLY A 21 3.52 14.83 -7.12
C GLY A 21 2.19 14.23 -6.63
N HIS A 22 2.14 12.92 -6.36
CA HIS A 22 0.93 12.25 -5.90
C HIS A 22 1.16 11.49 -4.60
N LEU A 23 0.17 11.52 -3.71
CA LEU A 23 0.11 10.72 -2.49
C LEU A 23 -0.68 9.45 -2.75
N TYR A 24 -0.19 8.32 -2.24
CA TYR A 24 -0.78 7.00 -2.42
C TYR A 24 -0.93 6.29 -1.08
N TRP A 25 -2.12 5.78 -0.78
CA TRP A 25 -2.39 5.03 0.46
C TRP A 25 -3.59 4.11 0.31
N THR A 26 -3.83 3.27 1.33
CA THR A 26 -5.02 2.44 1.45
C THR A 26 -5.79 2.76 2.71
N HIS A 27 -7.12 2.61 2.67
CA HIS A 27 -7.92 2.60 3.90
C HIS A 27 -7.70 1.29 4.67
N GLU A 28 -7.55 1.38 6.00
CA GLU A 28 -7.25 0.25 6.88
C GLU A 28 -8.32 -0.85 6.95
N GLN A 29 -9.57 -0.55 6.64
CA GLN A 29 -10.70 -1.49 6.75
C GLN A 29 -11.54 -1.61 5.49
N GLN A 30 -11.62 -0.54 4.70
CA GLN A 30 -12.47 -0.55 3.52
C GLN A 30 -11.81 -1.30 2.35
N GLY A 31 -10.50 -1.51 2.38
CA GLY A 31 -9.78 -2.09 1.25
C GLY A 31 -9.89 -1.21 0.00
N ILE A 32 -9.79 0.10 0.18
CA ILE A 32 -9.78 1.09 -0.90
C ILE A 32 -8.36 1.61 -1.05
N ALA A 33 -7.86 1.66 -2.28
CA ALA A 33 -6.64 2.36 -2.65
C ALA A 33 -6.97 3.76 -3.14
N TYR A 34 -6.24 4.74 -2.63
CA TYR A 34 -6.37 6.15 -2.99
C TYR A 34 -5.12 6.64 -3.71
N CYS A 35 -5.33 7.61 -4.59
CA CYS A 35 -4.30 8.50 -5.05
C CYS A 35 -4.83 9.93 -5.02
N ALA A 36 -4.05 10.87 -4.51
CA ALA A 36 -4.36 12.29 -4.54
C ALA A 36 -3.19 13.10 -5.09
N LYS A 37 -3.50 14.26 -5.69
CA LYS A 37 -2.50 15.29 -5.94
C LYS A 37 -1.95 15.80 -4.60
N ALA A 38 -0.62 15.81 -4.44
CA ALA A 38 0.01 16.14 -3.16
C ALA A 38 -0.10 17.63 -2.79
N ASP A 39 -0.22 18.51 -3.79
CA ASP A 39 -0.30 19.96 -3.61
C ASP A 39 -1.70 20.45 -3.21
N THR A 40 -2.74 19.73 -3.62
CA THR A 40 -4.14 20.15 -3.53
C THR A 40 -5.02 19.19 -2.73
N GLY A 41 -4.59 17.94 -2.52
CA GLY A 41 -5.38 16.91 -1.85
C GLY A 41 -6.51 16.32 -2.70
N VAL A 42 -6.63 16.74 -3.97
CA VAL A 42 -7.66 16.24 -4.89
C VAL A 42 -7.41 14.76 -5.19
N ILE A 43 -8.38 13.91 -4.88
CA ILE A 43 -8.36 12.48 -5.17
C ILE A 43 -8.48 12.29 -6.69
N VAL A 44 -7.47 11.64 -7.29
CA VAL A 44 -7.44 11.30 -8.73
C VAL A 44 -7.94 9.89 -9.01
N TYR A 45 -7.81 8.97 -8.05
CA TYR A 45 -8.54 7.70 -8.05
C TYR A 45 -8.89 7.23 -6.64
N GLU A 46 -9.97 6.47 -6.54
CA GLU A 46 -10.46 5.80 -5.35
C GLU A 46 -11.01 4.44 -5.75
N GLU A 47 -10.24 3.38 -5.51
CA GLU A 47 -10.49 2.08 -6.13
C GLU A 47 -10.57 0.96 -5.10
N ARG A 48 -11.60 0.13 -5.21
CA ARG A 48 -11.78 -1.02 -4.31
C ARG A 48 -10.82 -2.13 -4.70
N LEU A 49 -10.05 -2.62 -3.73
CA LEU A 49 -9.23 -3.81 -3.84
C LEU A 49 -10.08 -5.03 -3.43
N PRO A 50 -10.50 -5.89 -4.38
CA PRO A 50 -11.40 -6.98 -4.07
C PRO A 50 -10.77 -7.97 -3.08
N ARG A 51 -11.52 -8.35 -2.04
CA ARG A 51 -11.12 -9.36 -1.06
C ARG A 51 -9.81 -9.01 -0.32
N ALA A 52 -9.51 -7.72 -0.15
CA ALA A 52 -8.29 -7.28 0.50
C ALA A 52 -8.27 -7.51 2.02
N GLY A 53 -9.41 -7.40 2.72
CA GLY A 53 -9.40 -7.42 4.18
C GLY A 53 -8.82 -6.13 4.75
N GLN A 54 -8.01 -6.22 5.79
CA GLN A 54 -7.49 -5.05 6.51
C GLN A 54 -6.07 -4.68 6.08
N PHE A 55 -5.76 -3.38 6.08
CA PHE A 55 -4.41 -2.86 5.80
C PHE A 55 -3.85 -2.13 7.02
N TYR A 56 -2.83 -2.71 7.67
CA TYR A 56 -2.08 -2.03 8.74
C TYR A 56 -0.66 -1.68 8.30
N ALA A 57 -0.09 -2.47 7.39
CA ALA A 57 1.19 -2.15 6.77
C ALA A 57 1.06 -0.83 5.98
N SER A 58 2.08 0.02 6.09
CA SER A 58 2.19 1.20 5.23
C SER A 58 2.56 0.78 3.80
N ALA A 59 2.22 1.64 2.84
CA ALA A 59 2.56 1.41 1.44
C ALA A 59 4.09 1.38 1.25
N LEU A 60 4.58 0.45 0.44
CA LEU A 60 5.96 0.48 -0.05
C LEU A 60 5.99 0.85 -1.52
N LEU A 61 6.85 1.80 -1.89
CA LEU A 61 7.22 2.07 -3.27
C LEU A 61 8.54 1.38 -3.62
N ALA A 62 8.52 0.53 -4.64
CA ALA A 62 9.72 -0.06 -5.23
C ALA A 62 9.51 -0.24 -6.74
N ASP A 63 10.52 0.12 -7.55
CA ASP A 63 10.47 -0.05 -9.01
C ASP A 63 9.21 0.53 -9.69
N GLY A 64 8.75 1.70 -9.23
CA GLY A 64 7.52 2.33 -9.76
C GLY A 64 6.22 1.57 -9.43
N ARG A 65 6.27 0.64 -8.46
CA ARG A 65 5.13 -0.16 -7.99
C ARG A 65 4.88 0.09 -6.51
N LEU A 66 3.62 0.21 -6.17
CA LEU A 66 3.12 0.27 -4.80
C LEU A 66 2.78 -1.14 -4.34
N HIS A 67 3.30 -1.52 -3.19
CA HIS A 67 3.03 -2.80 -2.54
C HIS A 67 2.20 -2.55 -1.29
N TYR A 68 0.95 -3.00 -1.31
CA TYR A 68 0.02 -2.91 -0.19
C TYR A 68 -0.18 -4.31 0.40
N LEU A 69 0.37 -4.53 1.61
CA LEU A 69 0.26 -5.78 2.34
C LEU A 69 -0.93 -5.73 3.30
N THR A 70 -1.84 -6.69 3.15
CA THR A 70 -2.98 -6.86 4.05
C THR A 70 -2.55 -7.64 5.29
N ARG A 71 -3.35 -7.56 6.35
CA ARG A 71 -3.10 -8.29 7.60
C ARG A 71 -3.16 -9.80 7.43
N GLU A 72 -3.84 -10.28 6.39
CA GLU A 72 -4.01 -11.69 6.06
C GLU A 72 -2.95 -12.21 5.06
N GLY A 73 -1.93 -11.41 4.74
CA GLY A 73 -0.79 -11.86 3.93
C GLY A 73 -1.00 -11.74 2.41
N LYS A 74 -2.03 -11.03 1.96
CA LYS A 74 -2.19 -10.67 0.54
C LYS A 74 -1.42 -9.39 0.24
N THR A 75 -0.64 -9.39 -0.83
CA THR A 75 0.04 -8.19 -1.33
C THR A 75 -0.56 -7.75 -2.66
N PHE A 76 -1.19 -6.58 -2.68
CA PHE A 76 -1.66 -5.94 -3.90
C PHE A 76 -0.53 -5.10 -4.48
N VAL A 77 -0.19 -5.34 -5.75
CA VAL A 77 0.84 -4.59 -6.47
C VAL A 77 0.15 -3.66 -7.46
N ILE A 78 0.36 -2.36 -7.34
CA ILE A 78 -0.31 -1.32 -8.12
C ILE A 78 0.74 -0.43 -8.78
N ALA A 79 0.52 0.01 -10.02
CA ALA A 79 1.42 0.97 -10.66
C ALA A 79 1.38 2.33 -9.92
N ALA A 80 2.54 2.93 -9.64
CA ALA A 80 2.66 4.23 -8.96
C ALA A 80 2.43 5.40 -9.93
N GLN A 81 1.19 5.54 -10.41
CA GLN A 81 0.79 6.55 -11.40
C GLN A 81 -0.66 7.01 -11.12
N PRO A 82 -1.09 8.19 -11.60
CA PRO A 82 -2.42 8.72 -11.29
C PRO A 82 -3.58 8.03 -12.01
N ASN A 83 -3.29 7.06 -12.89
CA ASN A 83 -4.27 6.16 -13.48
C ASN A 83 -4.18 4.79 -12.82
N PHE A 84 -5.23 4.38 -12.10
CA PHE A 84 -5.24 3.12 -11.38
C PHE A 84 -4.95 1.94 -12.30
N ARG A 85 -3.98 1.12 -11.90
CA ARG A 85 -3.64 -0.12 -12.60
C ARG A 85 -3.08 -1.13 -11.62
N GLN A 86 -3.89 -2.11 -11.26
CA GLN A 86 -3.42 -3.28 -10.50
C GLN A 86 -2.58 -4.18 -11.41
N LEU A 87 -1.38 -4.53 -10.96
CA LEU A 87 -0.41 -5.33 -11.70
C LEU A 87 -0.44 -6.81 -11.27
N ALA A 88 -0.61 -7.06 -9.97
CA ALA A 88 -0.63 -8.41 -9.42
C ALA A 88 -1.31 -8.45 -8.04
N VAL A 89 -1.69 -9.66 -7.62
CA VAL A 89 -2.01 -9.99 -6.23
C VAL A 89 -1.22 -11.24 -5.86
N ASN A 90 -0.40 -11.13 -4.82
CA ASN A 90 0.34 -12.26 -4.26
C ASN A 90 -0.29 -12.67 -2.93
N ASP A 91 -0.26 -13.95 -2.59
CA ASP A 91 -0.85 -14.47 -1.35
C ASP A 91 0.13 -15.45 -0.69
N LEU A 92 0.53 -15.16 0.55
CA LEU A 92 1.42 -16.04 1.32
C LEU A 92 0.68 -17.26 1.90
N SER A 93 -0.63 -17.18 2.10
CA SER A 93 -1.53 -18.28 2.52
C SER A 93 -1.12 -19.06 3.78
N ASP A 94 -0.18 -18.55 4.57
CA ASP A 94 0.38 -19.20 5.76
C ASP A 94 -0.47 -18.98 7.03
N ARG A 95 -1.54 -18.19 6.92
CA ARG A 95 -2.47 -17.80 8.00
C ARG A 95 -1.80 -17.04 9.17
N SER A 96 -0.63 -16.43 8.93
CA SER A 96 -0.02 -15.51 9.90
C SER A 96 -0.67 -14.12 9.86
N ILE A 97 -0.34 -13.27 10.83
CA ILE A 97 -0.82 -11.89 10.92
C ILE A 97 0.31 -10.94 10.50
N PHE A 98 0.00 -10.04 9.57
CA PHE A 98 0.96 -9.12 8.97
C PHE A 98 0.64 -7.67 9.34
N ASN A 99 1.28 -7.15 10.39
CA ASN A 99 1.12 -5.75 10.81
C ASN A 99 2.31 -4.86 10.43
N ALA A 100 3.40 -5.44 9.91
CA ALA A 100 4.61 -4.71 9.56
C ALA A 100 4.64 -4.35 8.06
N SER A 101 5.17 -3.17 7.75
CA SER A 101 5.39 -2.74 6.37
C SER A 101 6.48 -3.60 5.69
N PRO A 102 6.30 -4.00 4.41
CA PRO A 102 7.37 -4.61 3.62
C PRO A 102 8.59 -3.68 3.48
N VAL A 103 9.79 -4.25 3.43
CA VAL A 103 11.04 -3.49 3.28
C VAL A 103 11.85 -4.03 2.10
N PRO A 104 12.31 -3.18 1.17
CA PRO A 104 13.17 -3.61 0.08
C PRO A 104 14.57 -3.93 0.60
N ALA A 105 15.16 -5.03 0.11
CA ALA A 105 16.50 -5.47 0.42
C ALA A 105 17.19 -5.93 -0.88
N LYS A 106 17.87 -4.99 -1.56
CA LYS A 106 18.44 -5.19 -2.90
C LYS A 106 17.36 -5.58 -3.92
N ASP A 107 17.49 -6.77 -4.51
CA ASP A 107 16.56 -7.40 -5.46
C ASP A 107 15.44 -8.21 -4.77
N LYS A 108 15.35 -8.13 -3.44
CA LYS A 108 14.40 -8.88 -2.62
C LYS A 108 13.49 -7.96 -1.83
N LEU A 109 12.40 -8.53 -1.34
CA LEU A 109 11.47 -7.92 -0.41
C LEU A 109 11.42 -8.72 0.88
N LEU A 110 11.62 -8.04 2.01
CA LEU A 110 11.45 -8.63 3.33
C LEU A 110 10.04 -8.33 3.84
N ILE A 111 9.33 -9.36 4.28
CA ILE A 111 8.00 -9.24 4.88
C ILE A 111 8.02 -9.96 6.23
N ARG A 112 7.59 -9.27 7.29
CA ARG A 112 7.53 -9.84 8.62
C ARG A 112 6.09 -10.09 9.05
N SER A 113 5.80 -11.30 9.49
CA SER A 113 4.56 -11.63 10.19
C SER A 113 4.78 -11.67 11.71
N ASP A 114 3.76 -12.09 12.46
CA ASP A 114 3.88 -12.44 13.87
C ASP A 114 4.70 -13.72 14.13
N LYS A 115 4.95 -14.54 13.10
CA LYS A 115 5.64 -15.85 13.23
C LYS A 115 6.95 -15.96 12.45
N PHE A 116 7.04 -15.32 11.28
CA PHE A 116 8.12 -15.55 10.33
C PHE A 116 8.65 -14.25 9.73
N LEU A 117 9.89 -14.32 9.24
CA LEU A 117 10.46 -13.34 8.32
C LEU A 117 10.60 -13.98 6.94
N TYR A 118 9.86 -13.44 5.97
CA TYR A 118 9.85 -13.87 4.58
C TYR A 118 10.89 -13.08 3.78
N CYS A 119 11.53 -13.78 2.84
CA CYS A 119 12.39 -13.17 1.83
C CYS A 119 11.86 -13.54 0.45
N LEU A 120 11.26 -12.56 -0.24
CA LEU A 120 10.63 -12.75 -1.55
C LEU A 120 11.49 -12.13 -2.64
N GLN A 121 11.53 -12.75 -3.81
CA GLN A 121 12.21 -12.23 -4.99
C GLN A 121 11.29 -12.37 -6.21
N ALA A 122 11.35 -11.42 -7.13
CA ALA A 122 10.69 -11.56 -8.42
C ALA A 122 11.32 -12.72 -9.21
N LYS A 123 10.49 -13.55 -9.86
CA LYS A 123 10.97 -14.54 -10.80
C LYS A 123 11.37 -13.89 -12.12
#